data_AF-A0A919C2G2-F1
#
_entry.id   AF-A0A919C2G2-F1
#
_cell.length_a   1.000
_cell.length_b   1.000
_cell.length_c   1.000
_cell.angle_alpha   90.00
_cell.angle_beta   90.00
_cell.angle_gamma   90.00
#
_symmetry.space_group_name_H-M   'P 1'
#
loop_
_entity.id
_entity.type
_entity.pdbx_description
1 polymer ?
#
loop_
_entity_poly.entity_id
_entity_poly.type
_entity_poly.pdbx_seq_one_letter_code
_entity_poly.pdbx_strand_id
1 'polypeptide(L)' 'MSADPAIDRLVEAARCVPAALIARLTTSDDVREARLGQAIQDVRTPPPTDADEAGRVIDPVTHDPGW' A
#
# COMPACT_ATOMS: atom_id res chain seq x y z
N MET A 1 -11.48 14.26 -12.79
CA MET A 1 -12.48 13.46 -12.07
C MET A 1 -12.76 14.19 -10.76
N SER A 2 -13.96 14.71 -10.54
CA SER A 2 -14.31 15.17 -9.19
C SER A 2 -14.53 13.93 -8.35
N ALA A 3 -13.66 13.69 -7.37
CA ALA A 3 -13.93 12.71 -6.34
C ALA A 3 -15.19 13.13 -5.57
N ASP A 4 -16.00 12.16 -5.19
CA ASP A 4 -17.16 12.40 -4.33
C ASP A 4 -16.64 13.03 -3.01
N PRO A 5 -17.19 14.17 -2.57
CA PRO A 5 -16.73 14.83 -1.34
C PRO A 5 -16.83 13.95 -0.10
N ALA A 6 -17.69 12.92 -0.10
CA ALA A 6 -17.73 11.92 0.96
C ALA A 6 -16.49 11.01 0.96
N ILE A 7 -15.99 10.64 -0.22
CA ILE A 7 -14.79 9.82 -0.38
C ILE A 7 -13.56 10.60 0.07
N ASP A 8 -13.44 11.88 -0.31
CA ASP A 8 -12.31 12.72 0.10
C ASP A 8 -12.25 12.88 1.63
N ARG A 9 -13.41 13.10 2.27
CA ARG A 9 -13.48 13.19 3.74
C ARG A 9 -13.10 11.87 4.41
N LEU A 10 -13.46 10.73 3.81
CA LEU A 10 -13.10 9.42 4.35
C LEU A 10 -11.59 9.20 4.26
N VAL A 11 -10.97 9.55 3.14
CA VAL A 11 -9.51 9.45 2.93
C VAL A 11 -8.77 10.36 3.91
N GLU A 12 -9.22 11.60 4.07
CA GLU A 12 -8.63 12.52 5.06
C GLU A 12 -8.79 12.00 6.49
N ALA A 13 -9.97 11.49 6.85
CA ALA A 13 -10.18 10.88 8.16
C ALA A 13 -9.24 9.69 8.40
N ALA A 14 -9.06 8.82 7.40
CA ALA A 14 -8.16 7.67 7.46
C ALA A 14 -6.69 8.07 7.68
N ARG A 15 -6.25 9.19 7.08
CA ARG A 15 -4.90 9.75 7.26
C ARG A 15 -4.66 10.26 8.69
N CYS A 16 -5.70 10.74 9.35
CA CYS A 16 -5.62 11.24 10.73
C CYS A 16 -5.73 10.13 11.80
N VAL A 17 -6.00 8.87 11.42
CA VAL A 17 -6.13 7.77 12.40
C VAL A 17 -4.79 7.49 13.09
N PRO A 18 -4.75 7.46 14.45
CA PRO A 18 -3.54 7.13 15.19
C PRO A 18 -2.99 5.74 14.84
N ALA A 19 -1.68 5.62 14.67
CA ALA A 19 -1.04 4.34 14.33
C ALA A 19 -1.35 3.23 15.35
N ALA A 20 -1.45 3.57 16.65
CA ALA A 20 -1.81 2.62 17.70
C ALA A 20 -3.23 2.05 17.53
N LEU A 21 -4.18 2.84 17.00
CA LEU A 21 -5.53 2.38 16.73
C LEU A 21 -5.54 1.43 15.52
N ILE A 22 -4.79 1.76 14.47
CA ILE A 22 -4.63 0.87 13.31
C ILE A 22 -4.04 -0.47 13.73
N ALA A 23 -2.95 -0.46 14.51
CA ALA A 23 -2.33 -1.68 15.01
C ALA A 23 -3.31 -2.55 15.80
N ARG A 24 -4.12 -1.94 16.68
CA ARG A 24 -5.16 -2.65 17.44
C ARG A 24 -6.24 -3.26 16.55
N LEU A 25 -6.69 -2.53 15.53
CA LEU A 25 -7.69 -3.03 14.57
C LEU A 25 -7.14 -4.23 13.80
N THR A 26 -5.91 -4.13 13.28
CA THR A 26 -5.28 -5.19 12.48
C THR A 26 -5.04 -6.47 13.28
N THR A 27 -4.89 -6.39 14.60
CA THR A 27 -4.75 -7.56 15.49
C THR A 27 -6.07 -8.01 16.13
N SER A 28 -7.22 -7.46 15.72
CA SER A 28 -8.52 -7.86 16.25
C SER A 28 -8.89 -9.27 15.78
N ASP A 29 -9.51 -10.05 16.67
CA ASP A 29 -10.10 -11.34 16.32
C ASP A 29 -11.37 -11.18 15.46
N ASP A 30 -11.95 -9.97 15.42
CA ASP A 30 -13.04 -9.65 14.50
C ASP A 30 -12.48 -9.37 13.10
N VAL A 31 -12.87 -10.22 12.14
CA VAL A 31 -12.44 -10.13 10.74
C VAL A 31 -12.77 -8.78 10.08
N ARG A 32 -13.87 -8.14 10.46
CA ARG A 32 -14.28 -6.84 9.91
C ARG A 32 -13.39 -5.73 10.45
N GLU A 33 -13.06 -5.77 11.75
CA GLU A 33 -12.14 -4.81 12.35
C GLU A 33 -10.73 -4.96 11.80
N ALA A 34 -10.24 -6.19 11.65
CA ALA A 34 -8.94 -6.47 11.04
C ALA A 34 -8.86 -5.95 9.59
N ARG A 35 -9.90 -6.18 8.79
CA ARG A 35 -10.00 -5.64 7.42
C ARG A 35 -10.05 -4.11 7.38
N LEU A 36 -10.75 -3.49 8.33
CA LEU A 36 -10.80 -2.03 8.44
C LEU A 36 -9.42 -1.45 8.76
N GLY A 37 -8.69 -2.08 9.71
CA GLY A 37 -7.31 -1.71 10.03
C GLY A 37 -6.40 -1.77 8.81
N GLN A 38 -6.48 -2.86 8.04
CA GLN A 38 -5.71 -3.01 6.81
C GLN A 38 -6.07 -1.95 5.76
N ALA A 39 -7.36 -1.70 5.53
CA ALA A 39 -7.80 -0.69 4.56
C ALA A 39 -7.30 0.72 4.91
N ILE A 40 -7.31 1.09 6.19
CA ILE A 40 -6.77 2.39 6.64
C ILE A 40 -5.25 2.44 6.42
N GLN A 41 -4.54 1.33 6.68
CA GLN A 41 -3.10 1.24 6.45
C GLN A 41 -2.74 1.39 4.97
N ASP A 42 -3.51 0.76 4.08
CA ASP A 42 -3.32 0.83 2.64
C ASP A 42 -3.55 2.26 2.12
N VAL A 43 -4.58 2.96 2.61
CA VAL A 43 -4.85 4.37 2.25
C VAL A 43 -3.74 5.33 2.70
N ARG A 44 -3.08 5.02 3.82
CA ARG A 44 -1.97 5.83 4.36
C ARG A 44 -0.65 5.56 3.65
N THR A 45 -0.47 4.37 3.10
CA THR A 45 0.74 4.02 2.37
C THR A 45 0.61 4.65 0.99
N PRO A 46 1.51 5.58 0.59
CA PRO A 46 1.48 6.07 -0.78
C PRO A 46 1.57 4.86 -1.72
N PRO A 47 0.82 4.85 -2.83
CA PRO A 47 0.96 3.77 -3.80
C PRO A 47 2.44 3.63 -4.13
N PRO A 48 2.96 2.40 -4.31
CA PRO A 48 4.32 2.23 -4.78
C PRO A 48 4.43 3.05 -6.07
N THR A 49 5.20 4.13 -6.00
CA THR A 49 5.58 4.86 -7.20
C THR A 49 6.25 3.82 -8.07
N ASP A 50 5.81 3.65 -9.32
CA ASP A 50 6.48 2.85 -10.35
C ASP A 50 7.86 3.47 -10.69
N ALA A 51 8.71 3.60 -9.68
CA ALA A 51 10.07 4.10 -9.73
C ALA A 51 11.08 2.94 -9.63
N ASP A 52 10.64 1.72 -9.94
CA ASP A 52 11.50 0.55 -10.16
C ASP A 52 11.48 0.11 -11.66
N GLU A 53 10.94 0.95 -12.55
CA GLU A 53 11.02 0.79 -14.02
C GLU A 53 12.13 1.67 -14.64
N ALA A 54 13.21 1.92 -13.89
CA ALA A 54 14.40 2.61 -14.40
C ALA A 54 15.74 1.99 -13.94
N GLY A 55 15.72 0.80 -13.33
CA GLY A 55 16.91 0.21 -12.70
C GLY A 55 17.22 -1.25 -13.03
N ARG A 56 16.31 -2.00 -13.66
CA ARG A 56 16.64 -3.35 -14.16
C ARG A 56 17.18 -3.27 -15.57
N VAL A 57 18.42 -2.81 -15.67
CA VAL A 57 19.32 -3.35 -16.69
C VAL A 57 19.42 -4.84 -16.37
N ILE A 58 18.61 -5.63 -17.07
CA ILE A 58 18.86 -7.07 -17.18
C ILE A 58 20.24 -7.17 -17.80
N ASP A 59 21.22 -7.62 -17.02
CA ASP A 59 22.53 -8.02 -17.53
C ASP A 59 22.30 -9.08 -18.63
N PRO A 60 22.58 -8.79 -19.91
CA PRO A 60 22.38 -9.75 -20.96
C PRO A 60 23.51 -10.77 -20.90
N VAL A 61 23.19 -11.93 -20.32
CA VAL A 61 23.77 -13.23 -20.67
C VAL A 61 25.27 -13.34 -20.42
N THR A 62 25.65 -13.70 -19.20
CA THR A 62 26.82 -14.56 -19.01
C THR A 62 26.34 -16.01 -19.01
N HIS A 63 26.44 -16.71 -20.15
CA HIS A 63 26.65 -18.17 -20.20
C HIS A 63 27.15 -18.60 -21.59
N ASP A 64 28.50 -18.68 -21.68
CA ASP A 64 29.31 -19.80 -22.20
C ASP A 64 29.21 -20.25 -23.69
N PRO A 65 30.24 -19.99 -24.53
CA PRO A 65 30.44 -20.71 -25.79
C PRO A 65 31.31 -21.94 -25.55
N GLY A 66 30.70 -22.99 -25.01
CA GLY A 66 31.32 -24.28 -24.71
C GLY A 66 30.76 -25.44 -25.53
N TRP A 67 30.63 -25.28 -26.84
CA TRP A 67 30.52 -26.38 -27.82
C TRP A 67 30.90 -25.89 -29.23
#